data_AF-A0A920MBI3-F1
#
_entry.id   AF-A0A920MBI3-F1
#
_cell.length_a   1.000
_cell.length_b   1.000
_cell.length_c   1.000
_cell.angle_alpha   90.00
_cell.angle_beta   90.00
_cell.angle_gamma   90.00
#
_symmetry.space_group_name_H-M   'P 1'
#
loop_
_entity.id
_entity.type
_entity.pdbx_description
1 polymer ?
#
loop_
_entity_poly.entity_id
_entity_poly.type
_entity_poly.pdbx_seq_one_letter_code
_entity_poly.pdbx_strand_id
1 'polypeptide(L)' 'MNENQITEGLGEIMPLRLEALDLKTLDSGTGMVIVDEVNGFATVGGGNLAPQTPNEQVSTMVKETDRLARFFFKA' A
#
# COMPACT_ATOMS: atom_id res chain seq x y z
N MET A 1 -2.03 -8.63 21.47
CA MET A 1 -1.02 -8.85 20.42
C MET A 1 -0.34 -7.52 20.20
N ASN A 2 0.98 -7.42 20.37
CA ASN A 2 1.72 -6.19 20.06
C ASN A 2 2.19 -6.22 18.60
N GLU A 3 2.65 -5.08 18.09
CA GLU A 3 3.05 -4.91 16.68
C GLU A 3 4.11 -5.94 16.25
N ASN A 4 5.12 -6.20 17.10
CA ASN A 4 6.17 -7.17 16.82
C ASN A 4 5.63 -8.60 16.67
N GLN A 5 4.64 -9.00 17.46
CA GLN A 5 4.01 -10.32 17.33
C GLN A 5 3.24 -10.46 16.01
N ILE A 6 2.66 -9.38 15.48
CA ILE A 6 1.97 -9.38 14.19
C ILE A 6 2.99 -9.54 13.06
N THR A 7 4.07 -8.77 13.11
CA THR A 7 5.08 -8.76 12.04
C THR A 7 5.88 -10.05 12.00
N GLU A 8 6.28 -10.59 13.15
CA GLU A 8 6.93 -11.90 13.24
C GLU A 8 6.05 -13.02 12.69
N GLY A 9 4.78 -13.08 13.12
CA GLY A 9 3.83 -14.08 12.65
C GLY A 9 3.58 -14.02 11.14
N LEU A 10 3.51 -12.82 10.55
CA LEU A 10 3.36 -12.64 9.10
C LEU A 10 4.58 -13.12 8.32
N GLY A 11 5.79 -12.91 8.85
CA GLY A 11 7.03 -13.37 8.23
C GLY A 11 7.19 -14.89 8.23
N GLU A 12 6.55 -15.60 9.18
CA GLU A 12 6.54 -17.07 9.22
C GLU A 12 5.63 -17.69 8.15
N ILE A 13 4.52 -17.02 7.80
CA ILE A 13 3.49 -17.58 6.89
C ILE A 13 3.54 -17.02 5.47
N MET A 14 4.23 -15.91 5.25
CA MET A 14 4.34 -15.25 3.95
C MET A 14 5.79 -14.80 3.70
N PRO A 15 6.28 -14.80 2.45
CA PRO A 15 7.62 -14.35 2.10
C PRO A 15 7.73 -12.82 2.13
N LEU A 16 7.41 -12.22 3.28
CA LEU A 16 7.41 -10.78 3.50
C LEU A 16 8.68 -10.38 4.25
N ARG A 17 9.36 -9.33 3.76
CA ARG A 17 10.36 -8.61 4.55
C ARG A 17 9.70 -7.36 5.11
N LEU A 18 9.60 -7.28 6.43
CA LEU A 18 8.98 -6.16 7.13
C LEU A 18 10.09 -5.22 7.62
N GLU A 19 10.60 -4.41 6.71
CA GLU A 19 11.68 -3.46 6.95
C GLU A 19 11.40 -2.13 6.25
N ALA A 20 12.17 -1.09 6.59
CA ALA A 20 12.08 0.19 5.90
C ALA A 20 12.53 0.03 4.43
N LEU A 21 11.67 0.43 3.49
CA LEU A 21 11.95 0.33 2.06
C LEU A 21 12.70 1.58 1.56
N ASP A 22 13.96 1.43 1.14
CA ASP A 22 14.67 2.45 0.35
C ASP A 22 14.49 2.18 -1.15
N LEU A 23 13.71 3.03 -1.79
CA LEU A 23 13.40 2.89 -3.21
C LEU A 23 14.61 3.15 -4.12
N LYS A 24 15.68 3.78 -3.63
CA LYS A 24 16.89 4.06 -4.42
C LYS A 24 17.80 2.86 -4.56
N THR A 25 17.63 1.85 -3.70
CA THR A 25 18.45 0.64 -3.66
C THR A 25 17.77 -0.54 -4.34
N LEU A 26 16.70 -0.31 -5.10
CA LEU A 26 15.95 -1.37 -5.77
C LEU A 26 16.74 -1.93 -6.95
N ASP A 27 16.79 -3.26 -7.03
CA ASP A 27 17.41 -3.97 -8.16
C ASP A 27 16.59 -3.79 -9.43
N SER A 28 17.25 -3.82 -10.59
CA SER A 28 16.67 -3.63 -11.93
C SER A 28 15.65 -4.70 -12.36
N GLY A 29 15.34 -5.68 -11.51
CA GLY A 29 14.28 -6.68 -11.70
C GLY A 29 13.07 -6.50 -10.78
N THR A 30 13.02 -5.44 -9.96
CA THR A 30 11.94 -5.25 -8.99
C THR A 30 10.71 -4.64 -9.65
N GLY A 31 9.58 -5.34 -9.55
CA GLY A 31 8.27 -4.84 -9.96
C GLY A 31 7.48 -4.28 -8.77
N MET A 32 6.57 -3.34 -9.05
CA MET A 32 5.61 -2.81 -8.07
C MET A 32 4.19 -3.19 -8.48
N VAL A 33 3.37 -3.56 -7.50
CA VAL A 33 1.94 -3.83 -7.68
C VAL A 33 1.16 -3.02 -6.66
N ILE A 34 0.19 -2.24 -7.13
CA ILE A 34 -0.83 -1.58 -6.29
C ILE A 34 -2.13 -2.36 -6.49
N VAL A 35 -2.80 -2.71 -5.39
CA VAL A 35 -3.98 -3.57 -5.40
C VAL A 35 -5.21 -2.78 -4.98
N ASP A 36 -6.31 -2.98 -5.70
CA ASP A 36 -7.66 -2.48 -5.40
C ASP A 36 -7.83 -0.95 -5.22
N GLU A 37 -6.92 -0.15 -5.76
CA GLU A 37 -7.05 1.32 -5.80
C GLU A 37 -8.02 1.78 -6.91
N VAL A 38 -9.27 1.34 -6.83
CA VAL A 38 -10.34 1.70 -7.77
C VAL A 38 -11.42 2.53 -7.07
N ASN A 39 -12.18 3.33 -7.84
CA ASN A 39 -13.19 4.23 -7.28
C ASN A 39 -14.23 3.52 -6.38
N GLY A 40 -14.56 2.27 -6.70
CA GLY A 40 -15.49 1.44 -5.91
C GLY A 40 -15.00 1.09 -4.50
N PHE A 41 -13.74 1.40 -4.18
CA PHE A 41 -13.10 1.17 -2.88
C PHE A 41 -12.57 2.49 -2.26
N ALA A 42 -12.11 3.43 -3.09
CA ALA A 42 -11.41 4.61 -2.60
C ALA A 42 -12.22 5.92 -2.64
N THR A 43 -13.20 6.05 -3.54
CA THR A 43 -13.94 7.31 -3.75
C THR A 43 -15.16 7.39 -2.85
N VAL A 44 -15.38 8.53 -2.20
CA VAL A 44 -16.58 8.72 -1.38
C VAL A 44 -17.85 8.54 -2.22
N GLY A 45 -18.69 7.58 -1.83
CA GLY A 45 -19.90 7.21 -2.57
C GLY A 45 -19.66 6.50 -3.91
N GLY A 46 -18.43 6.06 -4.19
CA GLY A 46 -18.05 5.41 -5.46
C GLY A 46 -18.51 3.96 -5.61
N GLY A 47 -19.09 3.36 -4.57
CA GLY A 47 -19.58 1.98 -4.57
C GLY A 47 -19.91 1.47 -3.18
N ASN A 48 -20.35 0.20 -3.09
CA ASN A 48 -20.76 -0.42 -1.83
C ASN A 48 -19.61 -0.64 -0.84
N LEU A 49 -18.38 -0.77 -1.33
CA LEU A 49 -17.17 -0.94 -0.52
C LEU A 49 -16.37 0.35 -0.35
N ALA A 50 -16.81 1.42 -1.01
CA ALA A 50 -16.17 2.71 -0.91
C ALA A 50 -16.61 3.42 0.38
N PRO A 51 -15.79 4.33 0.93
CA PRO A 51 -16.18 5.13 2.08
C PRO A 51 -17.47 5.90 1.78
N GLN A 52 -18.42 5.89 2.71
CA GLN A 52 -19.71 6.59 2.55
C GLN A 52 -19.59 8.09 2.90
N THR A 53 -18.56 8.45 3.66
CA THR A 53 -18.19 9.81 4.06
C THR A 53 -16.67 9.97 3.99
N PRO A 54 -16.12 11.19 4.03
CA PRO A 54 -14.68 11.40 3.98
C PRO A 54 -13.93 10.55 5.02
N ASN A 55 -12.89 9.86 4.57
CA ASN A 55 -12.05 9.01 5.42
C ASN A 55 -10.58 9.37 5.18
N GLU A 56 -9.96 9.99 6.18
CA GLU A 56 -8.56 10.44 6.11
C GLU A 56 -7.56 9.31 5.88
N GLN A 57 -7.84 8.10 6.36
CA GLN A 57 -6.96 6.95 6.14
C GLN A 57 -6.95 6.54 4.66
N VAL A 58 -8.12 6.51 4.02
CA VAL A 58 -8.24 6.20 2.59
C VAL A 58 -7.60 7.30 1.75
N SER A 59 -7.85 8.58 2.07
CA SER A 59 -7.22 9.71 1.39
C SER A 59 -5.69 9.67 1.50
N THR A 60 -5.16 9.35 2.67
CA THR A 60 -3.72 9.20 2.89
C THR A 60 -3.15 8.03 2.09
N MET A 61 -3.84 6.89 2.08
CA MET A 61 -3.43 5.72 1.31
C MET A 61 -3.36 6.02 -0.20
N VAL A 62 -4.38 6.64 -0.79
CA VAL A 62 -4.39 7.06 -2.21
C VAL A 62 -3.22 8.01 -2.51
N LYS A 63 -2.94 8.95 -1.60
CA LYS A 63 -1.83 9.89 -1.77
C LYS A 63 -0.45 9.21 -1.75
N GLU A 64 -0.23 8.29 -0.83
CA GLU A 64 1.06 7.58 -0.75
C GLU A 64 1.25 6.60 -1.91
N THR A 65 0.18 5.93 -2.37
CA THR A 65 0.23 5.04 -3.54
C THR A 65 0.51 5.81 -4.83
N ASP A 66 -0.13 6.96 -5.08
CA ASP A 66 0.21 7.85 -6.21
C ASP A 66 1.67 8.31 -6.15
N ARG A 67 2.16 8.69 -4.97
CA ARG A 67 3.57 9.09 -4.77
C ARG A 67 4.53 7.93 -5.11
N LEU A 68 4.26 6.72 -4.62
CA LEU A 68 5.08 5.54 -4.90
C LEU A 68 5.07 5.17 -6.39
N ALA A 69 3.90 5.18 -7.02
CA ALA A 69 3.75 4.92 -8.45
C ALA A 69 4.57 5.90 -9.31
N ARG A 70 4.53 7.19 -8.96
CA ARG A 70 5.34 8.22 -9.66
C ARG A 70 6.84 8.05 -9.46
N PHE A 71 7.28 7.54 -8.30
CA PHE A 71 8.68 7.24 -8.08
C PHE A 71 9.13 6.07 -8.97
N PHE A 72 8.40 4.95 -8.90
CA PHE A 72 8.70 3.75 -9.69
C PHE A 72 8.63 3.98 -11.20
N PHE A 73 7.72 4.84 -11.69
CA PHE A 73 7.67 5.18 -13.12
C PHE A 73 8.89 5.95 -13.61
N LYS A 74 9.59 6.66 -12.72
CA LYS A 74 10.76 7.48 -13.06
C LYS A 74 12.10 6.78 -12.80
N ALA A 75 12.08 5.64 -12.12
CA ALA A 75 13.25 4.81 -11.81
C ALA A 75 13.54 3.86 -12.99
#